data_AF-A0A4Z0K7R0-F1
#
_entry.id   AF-A0A4Z0K7R0-F1
#
_cell.length_a   1.000
_cell.length_b   1.000
_cell.length_c   1.000
_cell.angle_alpha   90.00
_cell.angle_beta   90.00
_cell.angle_gamma   90.00
#
_symmetry.space_group_name_H-M   'P 1'
#
loop_
_entity.id
_entity.type
_entity.pdbx_description
1 polymer ?
#
loop_
_entity_poly.entity_id
_entity_poly.type
_entity_poly.pdbx_seq_one_letter_code
_entity_poly.pdbx_strand_id
1 'polypeptide(L)'
;MAEEKIDVEMQDTGEFLASIHTAAGTDEIVLMFADAEEASDGVLGNDEATARAAVEFLLRHQPSGDLPDRIDLVDIAAAYDGAIESIRKLRD
;
A
#
# COMPACT_ATOMS: atom_id res chain seq x y z
N MET A 1 -5.76 4.23 -21.08
CA MET A 1 -5.44 4.89 -19.80
C MET A 1 -4.03 4.43 -19.48
N ALA A 2 -3.09 5.32 -19.17
CA ALA A 2 -1.73 4.89 -18.88
C ALA A 2 -1.81 4.01 -17.63
N GLU A 3 -1.52 2.72 -17.77
CA GLU A 3 -1.46 1.79 -16.64
C GLU A 3 -0.30 2.24 -15.75
N GLU A 4 -0.62 2.79 -14.59
CA GLU A 4 0.35 3.13 -13.55
C GLU A 4 1.10 1.83 -13.19
N LYS A 5 2.43 1.83 -13.36
CA LYS A 5 3.24 0.67 -13.00
C LYS A 5 3.63 0.80 -11.53
N ILE A 6 3.16 -0.14 -10.72
CA ILE A 6 3.53 -0.25 -9.31
C ILE A 6 4.64 -1.28 -9.19
N ASP A 7 5.80 -0.86 -8.70
CA ASP A 7 6.91 -1.71 -8.29
C ASP A 7 6.97 -1.69 -6.76
N VAL A 8 7.15 -2.84 -6.11
CA VAL A 8 7.22 -2.95 -4.65
C VAL A 8 8.46 -3.75 -4.30
N GLU A 9 9.29 -3.20 -3.42
CA GLU A 9 10.51 -3.84 -2.95
C GLU A 9 10.57 -3.79 -1.42
N MET A 10 10.84 -4.92 -0.78
CA MET A 10 11.09 -4.98 0.66
C MET A 10 12.46 -4.35 0.97
N GLN A 11 12.47 -3.29 1.78
CA GLN A 11 13.69 -2.59 2.19
C GLN A 11 14.26 -3.18 3.48
N ASP A 12 13.40 -3.32 4.48
CA ASP A 12 13.72 -3.79 5.83
C ASP A 12 12.60 -4.69 6.36
N THR A 13 12.79 -5.29 7.54
CA THR A 13 11.79 -6.20 8.13
C THR A 13 10.51 -5.43 8.45
N GLY A 14 9.48 -5.58 7.62
CA GLY A 14 8.22 -4.84 7.78
C GLY A 14 8.16 -3.50 7.07
N GLU A 15 9.14 -3.16 6.23
CA GLU A 15 9.14 -1.92 5.45
C GLU A 15 9.28 -2.22 3.96
N PHE A 16 8.34 -1.71 3.17
CA PHE A 16 8.34 -1.83 1.71
C PHE A 16 8.42 -0.45 1.06
N LEU A 17 9.21 -0.34 0.01
CA LEU A 17 9.23 0.82 -0.88
C LEU A 17 8.36 0.51 -2.09
N ALA A 18 7.29 1.29 -2.27
CA ALA A 18 6.46 1.27 -3.45
C ALA A 18 6.87 2.41 -4.40
N SER A 19 7.32 2.05 -5.60
CA SER A 19 7.59 2.97 -6.69
C SER A 19 6.41 2.99 -7.66
N ILE A 20 5.75 4.13 -7.80
CA ILE A 20 4.58 4.33 -8.65
C ILE A 20 5.04 5.14 -9.87
N HIS A 21 5.15 4.47 -11.01
CA HIS A 21 5.54 5.13 -12.26
C HIS A 21 4.31 5.69 -12.96
N THR A 22 4.22 7.01 -12.97
CA THR A 22 3.17 7.77 -13.65
C THR A 22 3.72 8.48 -14.88
N ALA A 23 2.86 9.13 -15.66
CA ALA A 23 3.30 9.97 -16.78
C ALA A 23 4.06 11.23 -16.33
N ALA A 24 3.90 11.65 -15.06
CA ALA A 24 4.54 12.85 -14.51
C ALA A 24 5.91 12.57 -13.89
N GLY A 25 6.19 11.31 -13.54
CA GLY A 25 7.42 10.90 -12.87
C GLY A 25 7.24 9.59 -12.11
N THR A 26 8.16 9.31 -11.20
CA THR A 26 8.03 8.21 -10.24
C THR A 26 7.79 8.82 -8.87
N ASP A 27 6.70 8.41 -8.23
CA ASP A 27 6.43 8.70 -6.82
C ASP A 27 6.86 7.51 -5.97
N GLU A 28 7.43 7.77 -4.80
CA GLU A 28 7.96 6.75 -3.90
C GLU A 28 7.26 6.84 -2.55
N ILE A 29 6.76 5.70 -2.06
CA ILE A 29 6.02 5.62 -0.80
C ILE A 29 6.58 4.48 0.04
N VAL A 30 6.83 4.75 1.32
CA VAL A 30 7.26 3.75 2.30
C VAL A 30 6.05 3.20 3.04
N LEU A 31 5.84 1.89 2.95
CA LEU A 31 4.79 1.14 3.65
C LEU A 31 5.36 0.42 4.86
N MET A 32 4.86 0.75 6.05
CA MET A 32 5.26 0.12 7.31
C MET A 32 4.26 -0.97 7.72
N PHE A 33 4.51 -2.21 7.32
CA PHE A 33 3.64 -3.37 7.53
C PHE A 33 4.19 -4.36 8.55
N ALA A 34 5.15 -3.95 9.38
CA ALA A 34 5.64 -4.74 10.51
C ALA A 34 4.50 -5.26 11.42
N ASP A 35 3.50 -4.41 11.68
CA ASP A 35 2.33 -4.71 12.51
C ASP A 35 1.08 -5.04 11.68
N ALA A 36 1.23 -5.36 10.38
CA ALA A 36 0.08 -5.58 9.49
C ALA A 36 -0.81 -6.74 9.95
N GLU A 37 -0.22 -7.82 10.46
CA GLU A 37 -0.99 -8.95 11.01
C GLU A 37 -1.80 -8.53 12.24
N GLU A 38 -1.23 -7.74 13.15
CA GLU A 38 -1.94 -7.25 14.34
C GLU A 38 -3.04 -6.24 13.96
N ALA A 39 -2.72 -5.29 13.08
CA ALA A 39 -3.63 -4.24 12.62
C ALA A 39 -4.83 -4.79 11.81
N SER A 40 -4.69 -5.97 11.23
CA SER A 40 -5.71 -6.60 10.39
C SER A 40 -6.37 -7.84 11.01
N ASP A 41 -6.12 -8.15 12.28
CA ASP A 41 -6.60 -9.37 12.95
C ASP A 41 -6.18 -10.66 12.19
N GLY A 42 -4.97 -10.66 11.63
CA GLY A 42 -4.38 -11.77 10.87
C GLY A 42 -4.86 -11.91 9.43
N VAL A 43 -5.62 -10.92 8.91
CA VAL A 43 -6.15 -10.97 7.53
C VAL A 43 -5.08 -10.64 6.49
N LEU A 44 -4.20 -9.69 6.80
CA LEU A 44 -3.14 -9.19 5.94
C LEU A 44 -1.78 -9.49 6.57
N GLY A 45 -0.82 -9.87 5.72
CA GLY A 45 0.52 -10.24 6.15
C GLY A 45 1.55 -9.16 5.83
N ASN A 46 2.72 -9.30 6.43
CA ASN A 46 3.90 -8.52 6.08
C ASN A 46 4.56 -9.11 4.81
N ASP A 47 3.92 -8.92 3.66
CA ASP A 47 4.33 -9.48 2.37
C ASP A 47 4.15 -8.49 1.22
N GLU A 48 4.93 -8.68 0.14
CA GLU A 48 4.91 -7.81 -1.04
C GLU A 48 3.52 -7.74 -1.70
N ALA A 49 2.74 -8.82 -1.64
CA ALA A 49 1.40 -8.85 -2.21
C ALA A 49 0.45 -7.92 -1.44
N THR A 50 0.54 -7.92 -0.11
CA THR A 50 -0.20 -7.00 0.76
C THR A 50 0.23 -5.56 0.52
N ALA A 51 1.54 -5.29 0.43
CA ALA A 51 2.09 -3.96 0.11
C ALA A 51 1.57 -3.43 -1.24
N ARG A 52 1.63 -4.25 -2.29
CA ARG A 52 1.11 -3.90 -3.61
C ARG A 52 -0.40 -3.63 -3.59
N ALA A 53 -1.16 -4.50 -2.93
CA ALA A 53 -2.61 -4.36 -2.82
C ALA A 53 -3.01 -3.08 -2.06
N ALA A 54 -2.25 -2.69 -1.03
CA ALA A 54 -2.47 -1.46 -0.30
C ALA A 54 -2.21 -0.21 -1.15
N VAL A 55 -1.13 -0.21 -1.94
CA VAL A 55 -0.85 0.89 -2.88
C VAL A 55 -1.94 1.00 -3.93
N GLU A 56 -2.37 -0.12 -4.51
CA GLU A 56 -3.45 -0.12 -5.48
C GLU A 56 -4.77 0.39 -4.86
N PHE A 57 -5.06 0.00 -3.62
CA PHE A 57 -6.21 0.51 -2.87
C PHE A 57 -6.13 2.04 -2.70
N LEU A 58 -4.97 2.57 -2.32
CA LEU A 58 -4.75 4.00 -2.13
C LEU A 58 -4.89 4.79 -3.43
N LEU A 59 -4.31 4.29 -4.52
CA LEU A 59 -4.38 4.90 -5.85
C LEU A 59 -5.80 4.94 -6.43
N ARG A 60 -6.67 4.00 -6.01
CA ARG A 60 -8.11 4.05 -6.34
C ARG A 60 -8.85 5.18 -5.63
N HIS A 61 -8.32 5.69 -4.52
CA HIS A 61 -8.95 6.76 -3.73
C HIS A 61 -8.38 8.14 -4.04
N GLN A 62 -7.07 8.25 -4.27
CA GLN A 62 -6.39 9.52 -4.54
C GLN A 62 -5.12 9.32 -5.38
N PRO A 63 -4.67 10.34 -6.13
CA PRO A 63 -3.46 10.24 -6.93
C PRO A 63 -2.21 10.06 -6.04
N SER A 64 -1.17 9.43 -6.59
CA SER A 64 0.11 9.16 -5.91
C SER A 64 0.73 10.39 -5.26
N GLY A 65 0.69 11.54 -5.92
CA GLY A 65 1.26 12.79 -5.43
C GLY A 65 0.52 13.43 -4.24
N ASP A 66 -0.66 12.93 -3.87
CA ASP A 66 -1.39 13.35 -2.66
C ASP A 66 -1.16 12.36 -1.50
N LEU A 67 -0.54 11.21 -1.77
CA LEU A 67 -0.25 10.23 -0.73
C LEU A 67 0.92 10.70 0.15
N PRO A 68 0.86 10.40 1.46
CA PRO A 68 2.01 10.60 2.33
C PRO A 68 3.22 9.80 1.86
N ASP A 69 4.43 10.31 2.09
CA ASP A 69 5.68 9.57 1.82
C ASP A 69 5.81 8.28 2.66
N ARG A 70 5.10 8.20 3.79
CA ARG A 70 5.16 7.08 4.73
C ARG A 70 3.76 6.76 5.26
N ILE A 71 3.36 5.50 5.14
CA ILE A 71 2.01 5.03 5.46
C ILE A 71 2.11 3.68 6.18
N ASP A 72 1.36 3.51 7.26
CA ASP A 72 1.14 2.20 7.88
C ASP A 72 -0.29 1.70 7.69
N LEU A 73 -0.48 0.40 7.93
CA LEU A 73 -1.80 -0.21 7.74
C LEU A 73 -2.85 0.32 8.71
N VAL A 74 -2.45 0.77 9.90
CA VAL A 74 -3.36 1.33 10.92
C VAL A 74 -3.91 2.66 10.43
N ASP A 75 -3.08 3.52 9.85
CA ASP A 75 -3.47 4.77 9.23
C ASP A 75 -4.46 4.54 8.07
N ILE A 76 -4.20 3.56 7.21
CA ILE A 76 -5.12 3.23 6.10
C ILE A 76 -6.47 2.76 6.66
N ALA A 77 -6.48 1.87 7.67
CA ALA A 77 -7.70 1.38 8.28
C ALA A 77 -8.48 2.47 9.03
N ALA A 78 -7.78 3.45 9.61
CA ALA A 78 -8.40 4.60 10.28
C ALA A 78 -8.97 5.61 9.28
N ALA A 79 -8.30 5.79 8.13
CA ALA A 79 -8.70 6.74 7.09
C ALA A 79 -9.84 6.20 6.20
N TYR A 80 -9.88 4.90 5.94
CA TYR A 80 -10.82 4.28 5.01
C TYR A 80 -11.59 3.12 5.64
N ASP A 81 -12.90 3.28 5.73
CA ASP A 81 -13.80 2.23 6.20
C ASP A 81 -13.75 1.02 5.27
N GLY A 82 -13.54 -0.18 5.82
CA GLY A 82 -13.41 -1.41 5.04
C GLY A 82 -12.11 -1.53 4.22
N ALA A 83 -11.06 -0.76 4.55
CA ALA A 83 -9.75 -0.86 3.90
C ALA A 83 -9.20 -2.28 3.88
N ILE A 84 -9.17 -2.94 5.04
CA ILE A 84 -8.59 -4.28 5.22
C ILE A 84 -9.25 -5.30 4.28
N GLU A 85 -10.58 -5.31 4.20
CA GLU A 85 -11.30 -6.22 3.30
C GLU A 85 -11.06 -5.91 1.83
N SER A 86 -10.92 -4.62 1.48
CA SER A 86 -10.66 -4.18 0.12
C SER A 86 -9.26 -4.60 -0.33
N ILE A 87 -8.23 -4.32 0.49
CA ILE A 87 -6.84 -4.70 0.25
C ILE A 87 -6.74 -6.23 0.13
N ARG A 88 -7.41 -6.98 1.01
CA ARG A 88 -7.46 -8.44 0.93
C ARG A 88 -7.99 -8.93 -0.43
N LYS A 89 -9.03 -8.30 -0.96
CA LYS A 89 -9.60 -8.65 -2.28
C LYS A 89 -8.69 -8.28 -3.45
N LEU A 90 -7.81 -7.29 -3.29
CA LEU A 90 -6.83 -6.91 -4.30
C LEU A 90 -5.57 -7.78 -4.27
N ARG A 91 -5.35 -8.48 -3.16
CA ARG A 91 -4.24 -9.42 -3.00
C ARG A 91 -4.48 -10.76 -3.71
N ASP A 92 -5.74 -11.19 -3.81
CA ASP A 92 -6.18 -12.48 -4.37
C ASP A 92 -6.23 -12.46 -5.91
#